data_AF-A0A965CMA9-F1
#
_entry.id   AF-A0A965CMA9-F1
#
_cell.length_a   1.000
_cell.length_b   1.000
_cell.length_c   1.000
_cell.angle_alpha   90.00
_cell.angle_beta   90.00
_cell.angle_gamma   90.00
#
_symmetry.space_group_name_H-M   'P 1'
#
loop_
_entity.id
_entity.type
_entity.pdbx_description
1 polymer ?
#
loop_
_entity_poly.entity_id
_entity_poly.type
_entity_poly.pdbx_seq_one_letter_code
_entity_poly.pdbx_strand_id
1 'polypeptide(L)' 'MEKLTIEDLRRLIRNYLIPERRRTLSMRMVGQEHQTGPVLGSRITSVADFKKNHPCPGSCLP' A
#
# COMPACT_ATOMS: atom_id res chain seq x y z
N MET A 1 -0.55 -23.66 -16.14
CA MET A 1 -0.41 -22.84 -14.91
C MET A 1 0.88 -23.26 -14.23
N GLU A 2 1.87 -22.37 -14.20
CA GLU A 2 3.07 -22.59 -13.39
C GLU A 2 2.70 -22.57 -11.90
N LYS A 3 3.25 -23.51 -11.13
CA LYS A 3 2.98 -23.59 -9.69
C LYS A 3 3.97 -22.70 -8.96
N LEU A 4 3.45 -21.84 -8.09
CA LEU A 4 4.24 -21.02 -7.19
C LEU A 4 5.10 -21.91 -6.29
N THR A 5 6.41 -21.64 -6.22
CA THR A 5 7.32 -22.36 -5.34
C THR A 5 7.52 -21.63 -4.01
N ILE A 6 8.09 -22.32 -3.03
CA ILE A 6 8.50 -21.70 -1.76
C ILE A 6 9.54 -20.61 -2.01
N GLU A 7 10.42 -20.76 -3.00
CA GLU A 7 11.44 -19.76 -3.29
C GLU A 7 10.84 -18.49 -3.89
N ASP A 8 9.79 -18.63 -4.70
CA ASP A 8 9.03 -17.49 -5.21
C ASP A 8 8.38 -16.70 -4.05
N LEU A 9 7.81 -17.40 -3.06
CA LEU A 9 7.26 -16.78 -1.86
C LEU A 9 8.35 -16.07 -1.05
N ARG A 10 9.50 -16.70 -0.83
CA ARG A 10 10.63 -16.09 -0.10
C ARG A 10 11.16 -14.86 -0.81
N ARG A 11 11.24 -14.89 -2.15
CA ARG A 11 11.65 -13.74 -2.97
C ARG A 11 10.62 -12.62 -2.88
N LEU A 12 9.33 -12.94 -2.92
CA LEU A 12 8.26 -11.96 -2.77
C LEU A 12 8.33 -11.26 -1.42
N ILE A 13 8.46 -12.03 -0.33
CA ILE A 13 8.56 -11.49 1.03
C ILE A 13 9.77 -10.55 1.14
N ARG A 14 10.96 -11.01 0.73
CA ARG A 14 12.20 -10.22 0.79
C ARG A 14 12.15 -8.93 -0.03
N ASN A 15 11.47 -8.95 -1.17
CA ASN A 15 11.47 -7.81 -2.08
C ASN A 15 10.37 -6.80 -1.78
N TYR A 16 9.21 -7.24 -1.30
CA TYR A 16 8.01 -6.40 -1.25
C TYR A 16 7.38 -6.26 0.14
N LEU A 17 7.61 -7.20 1.04
CA LEU A 17 6.93 -7.22 2.34
C LEU A 17 7.82 -6.82 3.51
N ILE A 18 9.14 -6.66 3.31
CA ILE A 18 10.01 -6.09 4.34
C ILE A 18 9.66 -4.62 4.61
N PRO A 19 9.62 -4.17 5.89
CA PRO A 19 9.11 -2.86 6.27
C PRO A 19 9.72 -1.69 5.49
N GLU A 20 11.02 -1.75 5.21
CA GLU A 20 11.79 -0.70 4.55
C GLU A 20 11.44 -0.54 3.06
N ARG A 21 10.89 -1.59 2.44
CA ARG A 21 10.49 -1.59 1.01
C ARG A 21 8.99 -1.61 0.81
N ARG A 22 8.22 -1.81 1.90
CA ARG A 22 6.77 -1.97 1.85
C ARG A 22 6.09 -0.62 1.63
N ARG A 23 5.41 -0.48 0.49
CA ARG A 23 4.46 0.63 0.26
C ARG A 23 3.16 0.31 0.96
N THR A 24 2.74 1.15 1.90
CA THR A 24 1.56 0.92 2.73
C THR A 24 0.56 2.06 2.57
N LEU A 25 -0.70 1.73 2.28
CA LEU A 25 -1.83 2.65 2.36
C LEU A 25 -2.66 2.28 3.59
N SER A 26 -2.80 3.19 4.55
CA SER A 26 -3.57 2.94 5.78
C SER A 26 -4.80 3.82 5.81
N MET A 27 -5.98 3.21 5.69
CA MET A 27 -7.25 3.88 5.91
C MET A 27 -7.60 3.81 7.40
N ARG A 28 -7.84 4.97 8.01
CA ARG A 28 -8.28 5.06 9.41
C ARG A 28 -9.70 5.61 9.44
N MET A 29 -10.61 4.81 9.96
CA MET A 29 -11.97 5.25 10.26
C MET A 29 -12.00 5.68 11.72
N VAL A 30 -12.45 6.89 11.99
CA VAL A 30 -12.60 7.41 13.36
C VAL A 30 -14.08 7.68 13.62
N GLY A 31 -14.56 7.27 14.79
CA GLY A 31 -15.90 7.63 15.24
C GLY A 31 -16.00 9.13 15.52
N GLN A 32 -17.23 9.66 15.51
CA GLN A 32 -17.51 11.09 15.69
C GLN A 32 -16.81 11.70 16.91
N GLU A 33 -16.77 10.96 18.02
CA GLU A 33 -16.20 11.41 19.30
C GLU A 33 -14.72 11.06 19.50
N HIS A 34 -14.06 10.45 18.49
CA HIS A 34 -12.68 10.00 18.63
C HIS A 34 -11.71 10.97 17.96
N GLN A 35 -10.72 11.45 18.71
CA GLN A 35 -9.63 12.22 18.13
C GLN A 35 -8.84 11.35 17.14
N THR A 36 -8.56 11.90 15.96
CA THR A 36 -7.64 11.24 15.03
C THR A 36 -6.27 11.16 15.67
N GLY A 37 -5.78 9.93 15.90
CA GLY A 37 -4.40 9.72 16.31
C GLY A 37 -3.40 10.26 15.28
N PRO A 38 -2.10 10.38 15.65
CA PRO A 38 -1.09 10.95 14.78
C PRO A 38 -1.02 10.23 13.44
N VAL A 39 -0.86 11.00 12.36
CA VAL A 39 -0.66 10.46 11.02
C VAL A 39 0.77 9.93 10.94
N LEU A 40 0.91 8.65 10.57
CA LEU A 40 2.21 8.07 10.23
C LEU A 40 2.41 8.21 8.73
N GLY A 41 3.38 9.03 8.33
CA GLY A 41 3.71 9.29 6.91
C GLY A 41 2.92 10.43 6.28
N SER A 42 2.75 10.40 4.96
CA SER A 42 2.09 11.46 4.20
C SER A 42 0.57 11.32 4.23
N ARG A 43 -0.14 12.35 4.71
CA ARG A 43 -1.60 12.38 4.71
C ARG A 43 -2.14 12.57 3.29
N ILE A 44 -3.02 11.68 2.86
CA ILE A 44 -3.79 11.83 1.63
C ILE A 44 -5.02 12.67 1.95
N THR A 45 -5.11 13.86 1.36
CA THR A 45 -6.26 14.77 1.52
C THR A 45 -7.36 14.51 0.49
N SER A 46 -7.00 13.98 -0.68
CA SER A 46 -7.91 13.72 -1.79
C SER A 46 -7.50 12.46 -2.56
N VAL A 47 -8.47 11.60 -2.83
CA VAL A 47 -8.26 10.39 -3.65
C VAL A 47 -7.89 10.76 -5.09
N ALA A 48 -8.47 11.83 -5.63
CA ALA A 48 -8.18 12.29 -6.99
C ALA A 48 -6.72 12.78 -7.13
N ASP A 49 -6.26 13.60 -6.18
CA ASP A 49 -4.88 14.10 -6.19
C ASP A 49 -3.88 12.98 -5.99
N PHE A 50 -4.20 12.02 -5.10
CA PHE A 50 -3.37 10.84 -4.92
C PHE A 50 -3.21 10.05 -6.23
N LYS A 51 -4.31 9.77 -6.93
CA LYS A 51 -4.29 9.04 -8.22
C LYS A 51 -3.54 9.80 -9.31
N LYS A 52 -3.69 11.11 -9.38
CA LYS A 52 -2.94 11.97 -10.33
C LYS A 52 -1.43 11.88 -10.11
N ASN A 53 -1.01 11.87 -8.85
CA ASN A 53 0.41 11.84 -8.48
C ASN A 53 1.02 10.42 -8.44
N HIS A 54 0.19 9.38 -8.39
CA HIS A 54 0.60 7.97 -8.36
C HIS A 54 -0.19 7.18 -9.42
N PRO A 55 0.05 7.45 -10.71
CA PRO A 55 -0.65 6.76 -11.78
C PRO A 55 -0.32 5.26 -11.74
N CYS A 56 -1.34 4.44 -11.97
CA CYS A 56 -1.15 3.01 -12.18
C CYS A 56 -0.21 2.80 -13.39
N PRO A 57 0.82 1.94 -13.27
CA PRO A 57 1.60 1.55 -14.43
C PRO A 57 0.67 0.91 -15.48
N GLY A 58 0.98 1.10 -16.77
CA GLY A 58 0.16 0.59 -17.87
C GLY A 58 -0.05 -0.94 -17.86
N SER A 59 0.73 -1.66 -17.07
CA SER A 59 0.62 -3.09 -16.81
C SER A 59 -0.04 -3.42 -15.45
N CYS A 60 -0.97 -2.61 -14.97
CA CYS A 60 -1.83 -3.02 -13.87
C CYS A 60 -2.71 -4.18 -14.36
N LEU A 61 -2.40 -5.39 -13.91
CA LEU A 61 -3.27 -6.56 -14.06
C LEU A 61 -4.68 -6.19 -13.54
N PRO A 62 -5.75 -6.58 -14.27
CA PRO A 62 -7.14 -6.36 -13.83
C PRO A 62 -7.44 -7.07 -12.50
#